data_AF-A0A947FX83-F1
#
_entry.id   AF-A0A947FX83-F1
#
_cell.length_a   1.000
_cell.length_b   1.000
_cell.length_c   1.000
_cell.angle_alpha   90.00
_cell.angle_beta   90.00
_cell.angle_gamma   90.00
#
_symmetry.space_group_name_H-M   'P 1'
#
loop_
_entity.id
_entity.type
_entity.pdbx_description
1 polymer ?
#
loop_
_entity_poly.entity_id
_entity_poly.type
_entity_poly.pdbx_seq_one_letter_code
_entity_poly.pdbx_strand_id
1 'polypeptide(L)'
;SLLSAALHQDPSLIEAGADKRVILATPTTLIGLLRAVNYGWSQQKLAKNAQLISQLGGDLYDALAVMTGHVRKMGGSLKSAVDHYNSLVGSAERRVAPKARRLLECGVPVRKEVGDLDVIDATTRQVTLRELEESTDEVLPELVGVDDADSRFQDFAEAEDLPQVPREGLAKQVDEARTPIRLSSIPPSGW
;
A
#
# COMPACT_ATOMS: atom_id res chain seq x y z
N SER A 1 -51.37 7.09 9.18
CA SER A 1 -50.62 6.35 8.14
C SER A 1 -51.60 5.51 7.35
N LEU A 2 -51.49 5.48 6.01
CA LEU A 2 -52.33 4.64 5.14
C LEU A 2 -52.25 3.15 5.52
N LEU A 3 -51.07 2.68 5.95
CA LEU A 3 -50.88 1.31 6.41
C LEU A 3 -51.71 1.00 7.67
N SER A 4 -51.74 1.91 8.65
CA SER A 4 -52.53 1.72 9.88
C SER A 4 -54.03 1.70 9.58
N ALA A 5 -54.50 2.54 8.67
CA ALA A 5 -55.89 2.52 8.23
C ALA A 5 -56.26 1.20 7.52
N ALA A 6 -55.36 0.67 6.68
CA ALA A 6 -55.54 -0.62 6.03
C ALA A 6 -55.58 -1.79 7.02
N LEU A 7 -54.71 -1.79 8.03
CA LEU A 7 -54.66 -2.84 9.08
C LEU A 7 -55.87 -2.82 10.01
N HIS A 8 -56.47 -1.64 10.25
CA HIS A 8 -57.74 -1.55 10.98
C HIS A 8 -58.91 -2.16 10.21
N GLN A 9 -58.87 -2.10 8.88
CA GLN A 9 -59.91 -2.63 8.00
C GLN A 9 -59.75 -4.15 7.81
N ASP A 10 -58.52 -4.62 7.66
CA ASP A 10 -58.18 -6.04 7.52
C ASP A 10 -56.87 -6.36 8.27
N PRO A 11 -56.97 -6.92 9.49
CA PRO A 11 -55.80 -7.29 10.28
C PRO A 11 -54.99 -8.46 9.71
N SER A 12 -55.61 -9.32 8.88
CA SER A 12 -54.98 -10.54 8.33
C SER A 12 -53.91 -10.23 7.26
N LEU A 13 -53.84 -8.99 6.80
CA LEU A 13 -52.88 -8.53 5.78
C LEU A 13 -51.42 -8.74 6.18
N ILE A 14 -51.08 -8.68 7.47
CA ILE A 14 -49.70 -8.91 7.93
C ILE A 14 -49.29 -10.37 7.70
N GLU A 15 -50.15 -11.30 8.13
CA GLU A 15 -49.92 -12.75 8.02
C GLU A 15 -49.90 -13.18 6.55
N ALA A 16 -50.87 -12.71 5.75
CA ALA A 16 -50.93 -12.97 4.32
C ALA A 16 -49.72 -12.42 3.54
N GLY A 17 -49.16 -11.30 3.98
CA GLY A 17 -47.91 -10.74 3.44
C GLY A 17 -46.70 -11.59 3.82
N ALA A 18 -46.59 -11.95 5.09
CA ALA A 18 -45.49 -12.77 5.62
C ALA A 18 -45.40 -14.14 4.91
N ASP A 19 -46.54 -14.83 4.71
CA ASP A 19 -46.61 -16.11 4.00
C ASP A 19 -46.09 -16.02 2.56
N LYS A 20 -46.24 -14.85 1.94
CA LYS A 20 -45.78 -14.56 0.57
C LYS A 20 -44.39 -13.91 0.51
N ARG A 21 -43.71 -13.76 1.66
CA ARG A 21 -42.43 -13.03 1.79
C ARG A 21 -42.51 -11.57 1.33
N VAL A 22 -43.67 -10.94 1.53
CA VAL A 22 -43.92 -9.53 1.24
C VAL A 22 -44.15 -8.79 2.54
N ILE A 23 -43.27 -7.84 2.87
CA ILE A 23 -43.39 -7.02 4.06
C ILE A 23 -44.17 -5.75 3.71
N LEU A 24 -45.28 -5.52 4.42
CA LEU A 24 -46.01 -4.27 4.33
C LEU A 24 -45.22 -3.18 5.06
N ALA A 25 -44.73 -2.19 4.31
CA ALA A 25 -43.88 -1.13 4.82
C ALA A 25 -44.54 0.24 4.68
N THR A 26 -44.37 1.09 5.69
CA THR A 26 -44.55 2.54 5.51
C THR A 26 -43.31 3.10 4.77
N PRO A 27 -43.41 4.28 4.13
CA PRO A 27 -42.24 4.92 3.51
C PRO A 27 -41.02 4.99 4.45
N THR A 28 -41.25 5.28 5.73
CA THR A 28 -40.21 5.30 6.77
C THR A 28 -39.60 3.92 7.01
N THR A 29 -40.42 2.87 7.12
CA THR A 29 -39.95 1.48 7.32
C THR A 29 -39.12 0.99 6.14
N LEU A 30 -39.52 1.32 4.91
CA LEU A 30 -38.78 0.96 3.70
C LEU A 30 -37.41 1.63 3.67
N ILE A 31 -37.35 2.94 3.96
CA ILE A 31 -36.08 3.68 4.04
C ILE A 31 -35.16 3.08 5.11
N GLY A 32 -35.71 2.68 6.27
CA GLY A 32 -34.97 2.00 7.33
C GLY A 32 -34.34 0.68 6.87
N LEU A 33 -35.11 -0.18 6.19
CA LEU A 33 -34.61 -1.45 5.67
C LEU A 33 -33.53 -1.27 4.58
N LEU A 34 -33.72 -0.31 3.66
CA LEU A 34 -32.72 0.00 2.63
C LEU A 34 -31.42 0.53 3.24
N ARG A 35 -31.50 1.35 4.28
CA ARG A 35 -30.33 1.80 5.04
C ARG A 35 -29.61 0.63 5.72
N ALA A 36 -30.35 -0.29 6.33
CA ALA A 36 -29.78 -1.49 6.95
C ALA A 36 -29.05 -2.38 5.93
N VAL A 37 -29.61 -2.58 4.73
CA VAL A 37 -28.92 -3.31 3.65
C VAL A 37 -27.66 -2.59 3.19
N ASN A 38 -27.74 -1.28 2.96
CA ASN A 38 -26.57 -0.48 2.57
C ASN A 38 -25.46 -0.55 3.63
N TYR A 39 -25.83 -0.52 4.91
CA TYR A 39 -24.89 -0.68 6.02
C TYR A 39 -24.26 -2.08 6.00
N GLY A 40 -25.06 -3.14 5.84
CA GLY A 40 -24.56 -4.51 5.76
C GLY A 40 -23.53 -4.71 4.65
N TRP A 41 -23.76 -4.15 3.46
CA TRP A 41 -22.77 -4.19 2.37
C TRP A 41 -21.52 -3.35 2.66
N SER A 42 -21.67 -2.20 3.29
CA SER A 42 -20.54 -1.34 3.67
C SER A 42 -19.66 -2.03 4.72
N GLN A 43 -20.26 -2.69 5.70
CA GLN A 43 -19.56 -3.44 6.74
C GLN A 43 -18.82 -4.66 6.14
N GLN A 44 -19.47 -5.40 5.24
CA GLN A 44 -18.83 -6.52 4.55
C GLN A 44 -17.64 -6.06 3.70
N LYS A 45 -17.77 -4.93 2.99
CA LYS A 45 -16.69 -4.34 2.19
C LYS A 45 -15.53 -3.88 3.06
N LEU A 46 -15.80 -3.27 4.21
CA LEU A 46 -14.77 -2.84 5.16
C LEU A 46 -13.98 -4.03 5.70
N ALA A 47 -14.66 -5.09 6.14
CA ALA A 47 -14.02 -6.30 6.64
C ALA A 47 -13.12 -6.96 5.58
N LYS A 48 -13.62 -7.08 4.34
CA LYS A 48 -12.85 -7.65 3.23
C LYS A 48 -11.63 -6.79 2.87
N ASN A 49 -11.78 -5.47 2.88
CA ASN A 49 -10.68 -4.55 2.61
C ASN A 49 -9.62 -4.62 3.70
N ALA A 50 -10.00 -4.72 4.98
CA ALA A 50 -9.06 -4.87 6.08
C ALA A 50 -8.21 -6.14 5.95
N GLN A 51 -8.83 -7.28 5.59
CA GLN A 51 -8.12 -8.53 5.32
C GLN A 51 -7.13 -8.38 4.16
N LEU A 52 -7.56 -7.75 3.06
CA LEU A 52 -6.71 -7.54 1.89
C LEU A 52 -5.53 -6.61 2.21
N ILE A 53 -5.75 -5.53 2.97
CA ILE A 53 -4.68 -4.63 3.41
C ILE A 53 -3.67 -5.38 4.29
N SER A 54 -4.13 -6.23 5.22
CA SER A 54 -3.25 -7.03 6.05
C SER A 54 -2.40 -7.99 5.22
N GLN A 55 -3.00 -8.65 4.23
CA GLN A 55 -2.27 -9.55 3.34
C GLN A 55 -1.22 -8.82 2.50
N LEU A 56 -1.62 -7.73 1.82
CA LEU A 56 -0.67 -6.92 1.04
C LEU A 56 0.44 -6.30 1.91
N GLY A 57 0.10 -5.93 3.15
CA GLY A 57 1.06 -5.42 4.13
C GLY A 57 2.11 -6.47 4.49
N GLY A 58 1.70 -7.72 4.69
CA GLY A 58 2.59 -8.85 4.91
C GLY A 58 3.52 -9.09 3.71
N ASP A 59 2.95 -9.19 2.51
CA ASP A 59 3.72 -9.40 1.27
C ASP A 59 4.76 -8.28 1.04
N LEU A 60 4.39 -7.03 1.33
CA LEU A 60 5.30 -5.88 1.23
C LEU A 60 6.44 -5.99 2.26
N TYR A 61 6.14 -6.39 3.49
CA TYR A 61 7.14 -6.54 4.54
C TYR A 61 8.15 -7.63 4.17
N ASP A 62 7.68 -8.77 3.64
CA ASP A 62 8.53 -9.86 3.17
C ASP A 62 9.43 -9.40 2.01
N ALA A 63 8.86 -8.66 1.05
CA ALA A 63 9.63 -8.09 -0.07
C ALA A 63 10.72 -7.11 0.42
N LEU A 64 10.40 -6.28 1.41
CA LEU A 64 11.36 -5.36 2.04
C LEU A 64 12.47 -6.13 2.77
N ALA A 65 12.13 -7.20 3.49
CA ALA A 65 13.11 -8.05 4.16
C ALA A 65 14.11 -8.66 3.17
N VAL A 66 13.63 -9.18 2.03
CA VAL A 66 14.48 -9.69 0.95
C VAL A 66 15.36 -8.58 0.37
N MET A 67 14.78 -7.42 0.06
CA MET A 67 15.50 -6.27 -0.47
C MET A 67 16.64 -5.81 0.45
N THR A 68 16.37 -5.65 1.75
CA THR A 68 17.41 -5.25 2.72
C THR A 68 18.52 -6.30 2.81
N GLY A 69 18.20 -7.59 2.66
CA GLY A 69 19.18 -8.66 2.53
C GLY A 69 20.11 -8.48 1.34
N HIS A 70 19.58 -8.12 0.16
CA HIS A 70 20.38 -7.83 -1.02
C HIS A 70 21.25 -6.58 -0.85
N VAL A 71 20.69 -5.50 -0.29
CA VAL A 71 21.44 -4.26 -0.02
C VAL A 71 22.61 -4.51 0.93
N ARG A 72 22.40 -5.32 1.98
CA ARG A 72 23.48 -5.70 2.92
C ARG A 72 24.61 -6.46 2.23
N LYS A 73 24.27 -7.45 1.39
CA LYS A 73 25.26 -8.20 0.60
C LYS A 73 26.05 -7.29 -0.34
N MET A 74 25.35 -6.40 -1.04
CA MET A 74 25.96 -5.42 -1.94
C MET A 74 26.94 -4.48 -1.21
N GLY A 75 26.55 -3.99 -0.02
CA GLY A 75 27.44 -3.19 0.82
C GLY A 75 28.74 -3.91 1.20
N GLY A 76 28.65 -5.21 1.53
CA GLY A 76 29.82 -6.05 1.81
C GLY A 76 30.74 -6.24 0.59
N SER A 77 30.16 -6.48 -0.59
CA SER A 77 30.94 -6.60 -1.84
C SER A 77 31.64 -5.30 -2.20
N LEU A 78 30.97 -4.15 -2.02
CA LEU A 78 31.57 -2.84 -2.28
C LEU A 78 32.72 -2.55 -1.31
N LYS A 79 32.56 -2.85 -0.02
CA LYS A 79 33.65 -2.77 0.97
C LYS A 79 34.86 -3.61 0.54
N SER A 80 34.63 -4.85 0.12
CA SER A 80 35.71 -5.75 -0.33
C SER A 80 36.41 -5.22 -1.59
N ALA A 81 35.66 -4.63 -2.52
CA ALA A 81 36.23 -4.01 -3.72
C ALA A 81 37.13 -2.81 -3.37
N VAL A 82 36.70 -1.96 -2.43
CA VAL A 82 37.52 -0.84 -1.92
C VAL A 82 38.80 -1.36 -1.24
N ASP A 83 38.69 -2.40 -0.42
CA ASP A 83 39.86 -3.02 0.25
C ASP A 83 40.88 -3.58 -0.77
N HIS A 84 40.39 -4.25 -1.82
CA HIS A 84 41.24 -4.75 -2.91
C HIS A 84 41.90 -3.63 -3.71
N TYR A 85 41.16 -2.56 -4.02
CA TYR A 85 41.70 -1.38 -4.69
C TYR A 85 42.83 -0.74 -3.87
N ASN A 86 42.59 -0.48 -2.58
CA ASN A 86 43.58 0.12 -1.69
C ASN A 86 44.83 -0.77 -1.53
N SER A 87 44.65 -2.09 -1.51
CA SER A 87 45.76 -3.05 -1.49
C SER A 87 46.60 -3.01 -2.77
N LEU A 88 45.96 -2.85 -3.93
CA LEU A 88 46.62 -2.73 -5.22
C LEU A 88 47.44 -1.43 -5.29
N VAL A 89 46.82 -0.30 -4.93
CA VAL A 89 47.49 1.01 -4.88
C VAL A 89 48.73 0.94 -3.98
N GLY A 90 48.58 0.46 -2.73
CA GLY A 90 49.71 0.33 -1.82
C GLY A 90 50.81 -0.64 -2.30
N SER A 91 50.47 -1.69 -3.05
CA SER A 91 51.46 -2.56 -3.68
C SER A 91 52.20 -1.87 -4.83
N ALA A 92 51.47 -1.11 -5.67
CA ALA A 92 52.05 -0.35 -6.77
C ALA A 92 53.04 0.70 -6.25
N GLU A 93 52.69 1.44 -5.21
CA GLU A 93 53.57 2.42 -4.56
C GLU A 93 54.84 1.76 -3.98
N ARG A 94 54.72 0.65 -3.27
CA ARG A 94 55.88 0.01 -2.63
C ARG A 94 56.80 -0.71 -3.61
N ARG A 95 56.24 -1.29 -4.69
CA ARG A 95 56.99 -2.21 -5.56
C ARG A 95 57.26 -1.66 -6.94
N VAL A 96 56.33 -0.91 -7.53
CA VAL A 96 56.41 -0.45 -8.92
C VAL A 96 57.01 0.96 -8.97
N ALA A 97 56.56 1.89 -8.12
CA ALA A 97 57.05 3.26 -8.14
C ALA A 97 58.58 3.39 -7.99
N PRO A 98 59.27 2.64 -7.08
CA PRO A 98 60.73 2.72 -6.98
C PRO A 98 61.44 2.15 -8.21
N LYS A 99 60.87 1.13 -8.86
CA LYS A 99 61.43 0.55 -10.09
C LYS A 99 61.28 1.51 -11.27
N ALA A 100 60.13 2.18 -11.38
CA ALA A 100 59.93 3.22 -12.38
C ALA A 100 60.90 4.40 -12.19
N ARG A 101 61.13 4.85 -10.94
CA ARG A 101 62.13 5.88 -10.62
C ARG A 101 63.55 5.47 -11.02
N ARG A 102 63.98 4.25 -10.68
CA ARG A 102 65.30 3.73 -11.09
C ARG A 102 65.48 3.65 -12.60
N LEU A 103 64.42 3.31 -13.35
CA LEU A 103 64.49 3.29 -14.82
C LEU A 103 64.71 4.70 -15.41
N LEU A 104 64.08 5.72 -14.83
CA LEU A 104 64.32 7.12 -15.19
C LEU A 104 65.77 7.53 -14.89
N GLU A 105 66.31 7.14 -13.73
CA GLU A 105 67.71 7.38 -13.35
C GLU A 105 68.71 6.73 -14.33
N CYS A 106 68.35 5.59 -14.93
CA CYS A 106 69.17 4.92 -15.95
C CYS A 106 69.07 5.55 -17.35
N GLY A 107 68.34 6.66 -17.52
CA GLY A 107 68.28 7.42 -18.78
C GLY A 107 67.34 6.82 -19.83
N VAL A 108 66.40 5.96 -19.44
CA VAL A 108 65.39 5.43 -20.37
C VAL A 108 64.44 6.57 -20.78
N PRO A 109 64.24 6.83 -22.10
CA PRO A 109 63.36 7.89 -22.54
C PRO A 109 61.90 7.53 -22.23
N VAL A 110 61.26 8.32 -21.37
CA VAL A 110 59.86 8.12 -20.96
C VAL A 110 58.95 9.07 -21.74
N ARG A 111 57.87 8.54 -22.32
CA ARG A 111 56.89 9.30 -23.12
C ARG A 111 55.75 9.91 -22.30
N LYS A 112 55.46 9.36 -21.11
CA LYS A 112 54.42 9.83 -20.17
C LYS A 112 54.85 9.53 -18.74
N GLU A 113 54.72 10.53 -17.86
CA GLU A 113 54.94 10.35 -16.42
C GLU A 113 53.83 9.51 -15.79
N VAL A 114 54.18 8.76 -14.76
CA VAL A 114 53.23 8.00 -13.95
C VAL A 114 52.58 8.97 -12.97
N GLY A 115 51.27 9.18 -13.10
CA GLY A 115 50.49 10.01 -12.17
C GLY A 115 50.35 9.36 -10.79
N ASP A 116 49.97 10.16 -9.80
CA ASP A 116 49.71 9.66 -8.44
C ASP A 116 48.43 8.81 -8.42
N LEU A 117 48.42 7.78 -7.58
CA LEU A 117 47.25 6.93 -7.39
C LEU A 117 46.53 7.36 -6.11
N ASP A 118 45.32 7.90 -6.26
CA ASP A 118 44.53 8.32 -5.11
C ASP A 118 44.00 7.11 -4.33
N VAL A 119 44.09 7.16 -3.00
CA VAL A 119 43.47 6.18 -2.12
C VAL A 119 41.97 6.50 -2.00
N ILE A 120 41.13 5.46 -1.99
CA ILE A 120 39.69 5.63 -1.77
C ILE A 120 39.41 5.48 -0.28
N ASP A 121 39.10 6.60 0.40
CA ASP A 121 38.68 6.65 1.82
C ASP A 121 37.18 6.38 2.04
N ALA A 122 36.43 6.05 0.97
CA ALA A 122 34.99 5.84 1.04
C ALA A 122 34.64 4.50 1.72
N THR A 123 34.29 4.55 3.01
CA THR A 123 33.68 3.41 3.71
C THR A 123 32.18 3.38 3.46
N THR A 124 31.62 2.23 3.12
CA THR A 124 30.17 2.06 2.95
C THR A 124 29.43 2.35 4.27
N ARG A 125 28.48 3.29 4.26
CA ARG A 125 27.64 3.60 5.43
C ARG A 125 26.88 2.34 5.86
N GLN A 126 27.06 1.93 7.11
CA GLN A 126 26.29 0.82 7.67
C GLN A 126 24.84 1.25 7.87
N VAL A 127 23.91 0.42 7.38
CA VAL A 127 22.47 0.65 7.59
C VAL A 127 22.10 0.10 8.97
N THR A 128 21.96 0.97 9.96
CA THR A 128 21.35 0.64 11.26
C THR A 128 19.84 0.88 11.17
N LEU A 129 19.10 -0.13 10.73
CA LEU A 129 17.64 -0.20 10.90
C LEU A 129 17.36 -0.63 12.36
N ARG A 130 17.41 0.31 13.31
CA ARG A 130 17.04 0.07 14.73
C ARG A 130 15.73 0.74 15.13
N GLU A 131 15.22 1.68 14.32
CA GLU A 131 14.09 2.54 14.69
C GLU A 131 12.70 1.97 14.38
N LEU A 132 12.59 0.77 13.78
CA LEU A 132 11.29 0.14 13.48
C LEU A 132 10.79 -0.82 14.57
N GLU A 133 11.63 -1.16 15.55
CA GLU A 133 11.23 -2.09 16.64
C GLU A 133 10.56 -1.37 17.81
N GLU A 134 10.75 -0.05 17.97
CA GLU A 134 10.21 0.71 19.12
C GLU A 134 8.75 1.20 18.93
N SER A 135 8.18 1.17 17.72
CA SER A 135 6.84 1.72 17.45
C SER A 135 5.73 0.68 17.31
N THR A 136 6.00 -0.61 17.54
CA THR A 136 4.98 -1.67 17.37
C THR A 136 3.95 -1.75 18.49
N ASP A 137 4.17 -1.05 19.62
CA ASP A 137 3.24 -1.08 20.77
C ASP A 137 2.16 0.02 20.76
N GLU A 138 2.27 1.07 19.91
CA GLU A 138 1.44 2.28 20.09
C GLU A 138 0.46 2.62 18.96
N VAL A 139 0.47 1.91 17.81
CA VAL A 139 -0.37 2.31 16.65
C VAL A 139 -1.07 1.14 15.98
N LEU A 140 -1.88 0.40 16.73
CA LEU A 140 -3.13 -0.08 16.15
C LEU A 140 -4.16 1.01 16.44
N PRO A 141 -4.60 1.82 15.45
CA PRO A 141 -5.77 2.63 15.65
C PRO A 141 -6.87 1.66 16.07
N GLU A 142 -7.45 1.91 17.25
CA GLU A 142 -8.67 1.27 17.70
C GLU A 142 -9.62 1.30 16.51
N LEU A 143 -9.82 0.14 15.87
CA LEU A 143 -10.75 0.02 14.75
C LEU A 143 -12.10 0.36 15.37
N VAL A 144 -12.52 1.61 15.15
CA VAL A 144 -13.70 2.25 15.74
C VAL A 144 -14.73 1.19 16.08
N GLY A 145 -14.90 0.95 17.37
CA GLY A 145 -15.79 -0.06 17.88
C GLY A 145 -17.16 0.10 17.24
N VAL A 146 -17.78 -1.04 16.92
CA VAL A 146 -19.12 -1.14 16.33
C VAL A 146 -20.19 -0.45 17.20
N ASP A 147 -19.84 -0.05 18.43
CA ASP A 147 -20.70 0.58 19.43
C ASP A 147 -20.79 2.12 19.35
N ASP A 148 -19.86 2.81 18.66
CA ASP A 148 -19.87 4.29 18.55
C ASP A 148 -20.81 4.85 17.46
N ALA A 149 -21.54 3.96 16.77
CA ALA A 149 -22.49 4.39 15.76
C ALA A 149 -23.78 4.94 16.40
N ASP A 150 -24.20 4.43 17.56
CA ASP A 150 -25.48 4.75 18.20
C ASP A 150 -25.56 6.21 18.70
N SER A 151 -24.42 6.77 19.15
CA SER A 151 -24.31 8.16 19.61
C SER A 151 -24.41 9.17 18.46
N ARG A 152 -23.84 8.84 17.29
CA ARG A 152 -23.95 9.67 16.09
C ARG A 152 -25.37 9.66 15.48
N PHE A 153 -26.16 8.61 15.69
CA PHE A 153 -27.52 8.54 15.13
C PHE A 153 -28.51 9.51 15.78
N GLN A 154 -28.30 9.90 17.05
CA GLN A 154 -29.12 10.92 17.69
C GLN A 154 -28.79 12.32 17.16
N ASP A 155 -27.51 12.63 16.94
CA ASP A 155 -27.07 13.92 16.37
C ASP A 155 -27.52 14.12 14.90
N PHE A 156 -27.57 13.06 14.10
CA PHE A 156 -28.04 13.15 12.70
C PHE A 156 -29.56 13.16 12.53
N ALA A 157 -30.33 12.81 13.58
CA ALA A 157 -31.79 12.85 13.54
C ALA A 157 -32.34 14.28 13.80
N GLU A 158 -31.56 15.15 14.45
CA GLU A 158 -31.91 16.56 14.71
C GLU A 158 -31.28 17.55 13.71
N ALA A 159 -30.28 17.14 12.93
CA ALA A 159 -29.69 17.97 11.90
C ALA A 159 -30.62 18.08 10.67
N GLU A 160 -31.41 19.15 10.62
CA GLU A 160 -32.30 19.51 9.50
C GLU A 160 -31.55 19.80 8.18
N ASP A 161 -30.21 19.89 8.21
CA ASP A 161 -29.36 20.15 7.05
C ASP A 161 -28.25 19.09 6.89
N LEU A 162 -28.59 17.99 6.19
CA LEU A 162 -27.62 16.99 5.77
C LEU A 162 -26.71 17.55 4.66
N PRO A 163 -25.38 17.32 4.68
CA PRO A 163 -24.52 17.69 3.59
C PRO A 163 -24.98 17.00 2.30
N GLN A 164 -25.38 17.79 1.32
CA GLN A 164 -25.79 17.31 0.00
C GLN A 164 -24.60 16.60 -0.65
N VAL A 165 -24.64 15.27 -0.72
CA VAL A 165 -23.65 14.51 -1.51
C VAL A 165 -23.82 14.93 -2.97
N PRO A 166 -22.77 15.48 -3.62
CA PRO A 166 -22.88 15.95 -5.01
C PRO A 166 -23.33 14.80 -5.92
N ARG A 167 -24.53 14.93 -6.50
CA ARG A 167 -25.15 13.90 -7.37
C ARG A 167 -24.48 13.80 -8.75
N GLU A 168 -23.58 14.71 -9.09
CA GLU A 168 -23.02 14.85 -10.44
C GLU A 168 -21.93 13.82 -10.82
N GLY A 169 -21.54 12.92 -9.92
CA GLY A 169 -20.53 11.89 -10.21
C GLY A 169 -21.06 10.46 -10.40
N LEU A 170 -22.25 10.15 -9.90
CA LEU A 170 -22.75 8.76 -9.83
C LEU A 170 -23.18 8.19 -11.19
N ALA A 171 -23.70 9.03 -12.09
CA ALA A 171 -24.12 8.59 -13.42
C ALA A 171 -22.94 8.23 -14.34
N LYS A 172 -21.80 8.91 -14.20
CA LYS A 172 -20.59 8.60 -15.00
C LYS A 172 -19.92 7.30 -14.56
N GLN A 173 -19.84 7.03 -13.26
CA GLN A 173 -19.18 5.82 -12.75
C GLN A 173 -19.98 4.52 -13.03
N VAL A 174 -21.31 4.60 -13.09
CA VAL A 174 -22.16 3.44 -13.41
C VAL A 174 -22.11 3.10 -14.91
N ASP A 175 -21.92 4.09 -15.78
CA ASP A 175 -21.80 3.88 -17.23
C ASP A 175 -20.42 3.34 -17.63
N GLU A 176 -19.36 3.78 -16.94
CA GLU A 176 -17.97 3.33 -17.17
C GLU A 176 -17.78 1.85 -16.80
N ALA A 177 -18.50 1.36 -15.77
CA ALA A 177 -18.50 -0.04 -15.36
C ALA A 177 -19.33 -0.99 -16.26
N ARG A 178 -20.07 -0.46 -17.25
CA ARG A 178 -20.95 -1.23 -18.15
C ARG A 178 -20.36 -1.48 -19.53
N THR A 179 -19.16 -0.99 -19.82
CA THR A 179 -18.54 -1.21 -21.14
C THR A 179 -18.07 -2.67 -21.25
N PRO A 180 -18.60 -3.48 -22.18
CA PRO A 180 -18.10 -4.84 -22.39
C PRO A 180 -16.66 -4.78 -22.92
N ILE A 181 -15.77 -5.58 -22.33
CA ILE A 181 -14.39 -5.76 -22.76
C ILE A 181 -14.39 -6.19 -24.22
N ARG A 182 -13.96 -5.32 -25.15
CA ARG A 182 -13.71 -5.74 -26.55
C ARG A 182 -12.44 -6.59 -26.58
N LEU A 183 -12.60 -7.90 -26.73
CA LEU A 183 -11.55 -8.89 -26.96
C LEU A 183 -10.90 -8.77 -28.37
N SER A 184 -10.56 -7.56 -28.84
CA SER A 184 -10.01 -7.37 -30.20
C SER A 184 -8.64 -6.68 -30.24
N SER A 185 -7.88 -6.65 -29.16
CA SER A 185 -6.53 -6.07 -29.18
C SER A 185 -5.49 -6.85 -28.38
N ILE A 186 -5.60 -8.19 -28.37
CA ILE A 186 -4.46 -9.03 -27.94
C ILE A 186 -3.51 -9.08 -29.15
N PRO A 187 -2.31 -8.47 -29.08
CA PRO A 187 -1.31 -8.66 -30.14
C PRO A 187 -0.91 -10.14 -30.16
N PRO A 188 -0.72 -10.77 -31.34
CA PRO A 188 -0.31 -12.15 -31.40
C PRO A 188 1.04 -12.31 -30.71
N SER A 189 1.11 -13.25 -29.76
CA SER A 189 2.35 -13.69 -29.14
C SER A 189 3.25 -14.30 -30.21
N GLY A 190 4.22 -13.51 -30.68
CA GLY A 190 5.35 -13.99 -31.45
C GLY A 190 6.40 -14.62 -30.52
N TRP A 191 6.89 -15.77 -30.94
CA TRP A 191 8.04 -16.50 -30.41
C TRP A 191 9.33 -15.71 -30.55
#